data_AF-A0A2A2GUY5-F1
#
_entry.id   AF-A0A2A2GUY5-F1
#
_cell.length_a   1.000
_cell.length_b   1.000
_cell.length_c   1.000
_cell.angle_alpha   90.00
_cell.angle_beta   90.00
_cell.angle_gamma   90.00
#
_symmetry.space_group_name_H-M   'P 1'
#
loop_
_entity.id
_entity.type
_entity.pdbx_description
1 polymer ?
#
loop_
_entity_poly.entity_id
_entity_poly.type
_entity_poly.pdbx_seq_one_letter_code
_entity_poly.pdbx_strand_id
1 'polypeptide(L)' 'MLASIVTQKAMGATQIIVDKQTFVSYYKGYTDWGNPGSDPTQWPNTSYARVFGVQSFIAK' A
#
# COMPACT_ATOMS: atom_id res chain seq x y z
N MET A 1 -9.31 -3.55 -2.76
CA MET A 1 -7.89 -3.76 -2.40
C MET A 1 -7.47 -5.23 -2.48
N LEU A 2 -7.90 -6.12 -1.57
CA LEU A 2 -7.40 -7.52 -1.50
C LEU A 2 -7.53 -8.30 -2.82
N ALA A 3 -8.68 -8.23 -3.50
CA ALA A 3 -8.87 -8.89 -4.79
C ALA A 3 -7.86 -8.40 -5.86
N SER A 4 -7.54 -7.10 -5.87
CA SER A 4 -6.55 -6.53 -6.79
C SER A 4 -5.14 -7.07 -6.52
N ILE A 5 -4.77 -7.23 -5.24
CA ILE A 5 -3.48 -7.82 -4.85
C ILE A 5 -3.39 -9.27 -5.31
N VAL A 6 -4.45 -10.06 -5.09
CA VAL A 6 -4.50 -11.47 -5.52
C VAL A 6 -4.36 -11.58 -7.03
N THR A 7 -5.08 -10.76 -7.80
CA THR A 7 -4.99 -10.77 -9.26
C THR A 7 -3.59 -10.38 -9.75
N GLN A 8 -3.00 -9.31 -9.20
CA GLN A 8 -1.64 -8.89 -9.57
C GLN A 8 -0.60 -9.98 -9.27
N LYS A 9 -0.72 -10.66 -8.12
CA LYS A 9 0.14 -11.80 -7.77
C LYS A 9 -0.05 -12.99 -8.71
N ALA A 10 -1.29 -13.31 -9.08
CA ALA A 10 -1.59 -14.37 -10.04
C ALA A 10 -1.01 -14.08 -11.43
N MET A 11 -0.85 -12.80 -11.78
CA MET A 11 -0.18 -12.33 -13.00
C MET A 11 1.36 -12.27 -12.88
N GLY A 12 1.93 -12.69 -11.74
CA GLY A 12 3.38 -12.69 -11.50
C GLY A 12 3.97 -11.33 -11.10
N ALA A 13 3.15 -10.35 -10.72
CA ALA A 13 3.64 -9.06 -10.26
C ALA A 13 4.39 -9.20 -8.91
N THR A 14 5.65 -8.78 -8.89
CA THR A 14 6.46 -8.68 -7.66
C THR A 14 6.26 -7.34 -6.95
N GLN A 15 5.80 -6.33 -7.69
CA GLN A 15 5.43 -5.01 -7.21
C GLN A 15 3.91 -4.86 -7.26
N ILE A 16 3.30 -4.66 -6.10
CA ILE A 16 1.86 -4.48 -5.97
C ILE A 16 1.54 -3.00 -5.90
N ILE A 17 0.63 -2.56 -6.76
CA ILE A 17 0.12 -1.19 -6.76
C ILE A 17 -1.33 -1.22 -6.29
N VAL A 18 -1.66 -0.39 -5.33
CA VAL A 18 -3.01 -0.21 -4.80
C VAL A 18 -3.38 1.26 -4.79
N ASP A 19 -4.68 1.53 -4.81
CA ASP A 19 -5.19 2.88 -4.72
C ASP A 19 -4.83 3.49 -3.37
N LYS A 20 -4.16 4.66 -3.41
CA LYS A 20 -3.79 5.42 -2.20
C LYS A 20 -4.99 5.79 -1.34
N GLN A 21 -6.18 5.96 -1.93
CA GLN A 21 -7.41 6.29 -1.19
C GLN A 21 -7.77 5.23 -0.15
N THR A 22 -7.31 3.98 -0.33
CA THR A 22 -7.47 2.90 0.66
C THR A 22 -6.84 3.24 2.01
N PHE A 23 -5.86 4.14 2.03
CA PHE A 23 -5.06 4.50 3.20
C PHE A 23 -5.25 5.94 3.66
N VAL A 24 -6.03 6.73 2.91
CA VAL A 24 -6.32 8.11 3.30
C VAL A 24 -7.22 8.09 4.52
N SER A 25 -6.71 8.59 5.64
CA SER A 25 -7.55 8.82 6.83
C SER A 25 -8.25 10.18 6.70
N TYR A 26 -9.57 10.19 6.80
CA TYR A 26 -10.37 11.41 6.84
C TYR A 26 -10.60 11.91 8.27
N TYR A 27 -10.05 11.21 9.27
CA TYR A 27 -10.23 11.57 10.67
C TYR A 27 -9.28 12.71 11.07
N LYS A 28 -9.84 13.85 11.46
CA LYS A 28 -9.09 15.08 11.79
C LYS A 28 -8.09 14.94 12.95
N GLY A 29 -8.22 13.92 13.79
CA GLY A 29 -7.32 13.66 14.93
C GLY A 29 -6.11 12.77 14.62
N TYR A 30 -5.97 12.27 13.39
CA TYR A 30 -4.87 11.40 12.98
C TYR A 30 -3.74 12.19 12.28
N THR A 31 -3.41 13.38 12.81
CA THR A 31 -2.37 14.25 12.23
C THR A 31 -0.97 13.64 12.22
N ASP A 32 -0.73 12.63 13.07
CA ASP A 32 0.61 12.06 13.29
C ASP A 32 0.83 10.73 12.55
N TRP A 33 -0.23 10.08 12.05
CA TRP A 33 -0.08 8.94 11.17
C TRP A 33 -0.11 9.47 9.74
N GLY A 34 1.07 9.69 9.18
CA GLY A 34 1.21 10.19 7.83
C GLY A 34 0.37 9.36 6.85
N ASN A 35 -0.47 10.04 6.06
CA ASN A 35 -0.99 9.47 4.82
C ASN A 35 0.19 8.91 4.00
N PRO A 36 -0.03 7.97 3.05
CA PRO A 36 1.05 7.50 2.18
C PRO A 36 1.75 8.72 1.61
N GLY A 37 2.99 8.93 2.06
CA GLY A 37 3.70 10.17 1.82
C GLY A 37 4.01 10.31 0.34
N SER A 38 4.67 11.41 -0.02
CA SER A 38 5.28 11.58 -1.34
C SER A 38 6.31 10.49 -1.66
N ASP A 39 6.86 9.80 -0.64
CA ASP A 39 7.74 8.66 -0.79
C ASP A 39 6.96 7.32 -0.68
N PRO A 40 6.67 6.66 -1.82
CA PRO A 40 5.95 5.39 -1.84
C PRO A 40 6.74 4.23 -1.23
N THR A 41 8.00 4.43 -0.83
CA THR A 41 8.87 3.38 -0.28
C THR A 41 8.81 3.24 1.24
N GLN A 42 8.26 4.23 1.96
CA GLN A 42 8.26 4.25 3.44
C GLN A 42 7.00 3.60 4.03
N TRP A 43 5.84 4.25 3.86
CA TRP A 43 4.55 3.75 4.29
C TRP A 43 3.54 3.84 3.13
N PRO A 44 2.73 2.81 2.87
CA PRO A 44 2.56 1.54 3.60
C PRO A 44 3.56 0.42 3.22
N ASN A 45 4.53 0.70 2.34
CA ASN A 45 5.35 -0.30 1.65
C ASN A 45 6.01 -1.36 2.55
N THR A 46 6.80 -0.95 3.55
CA THR A 46 7.59 -1.90 4.35
C THR A 46 6.74 -2.89 5.14
N SER A 47 5.60 -2.45 5.67
CA SER A 47 4.69 -3.30 6.45
C SER A 47 3.85 -4.20 5.55
N TYR A 48 3.29 -3.64 4.48
CA TYR A 48 2.37 -4.37 3.60
C TYR A 48 3.09 -5.31 2.65
N ALA A 49 4.29 -4.97 2.17
CA ALA A 49 5.09 -5.88 1.33
C ALA A 49 5.39 -7.19 2.08
N ARG A 50 5.74 -7.10 3.37
CA ARG A 50 5.94 -8.27 4.24
C ARG A 50 4.66 -9.08 4.43
N VAL A 51 3.54 -8.43 4.77
CA VAL A 51 2.25 -9.11 5.00
C VAL A 51 1.78 -9.86 3.75
N PHE A 52 1.93 -9.27 2.56
CA PHE A 52 1.49 -9.87 1.31
C PHE A 52 2.53 -10.76 0.63
N GLY A 53 3.75 -10.84 1.17
CA GLY A 53 4.85 -11.62 0.60
C GLY A 53 5.24 -11.16 -0.80
N VAL A 54 5.37 -9.84 -0.98
CA VAL A 54 5.72 -9.19 -2.26
C VAL A 54 6.95 -8.32 -2.08
N GLN A 55 7.64 -8.00 -3.18
CA GLN A 55 8.90 -7.24 -3.13
C GLN A 55 8.65 -5.77 -2.79
N SER A 56 7.58 -5.19 -3.33
CA SER A 56 7.17 -3.83 -3.03
C SER A 56 5.66 -3.68 -3.04
N PHE A 57 5.18 -2.77 -2.21
CA PHE A 57 3.79 -2.44 -2.02
C PHE A 57 3.63 -0.93 -2.08
N ILE A 58 3.01 -0.43 -3.15
CA ILE A 58 2.92 1.00 -3.45
C ILE A 58 1.47 1.44 -3.42
N ALA A 59 1.19 2.47 -2.63
CA ALA A 59 -0.06 3.21 -2.68
C ALA A 59 0.09 4.40 -3.65
N LYS A 60 -0.65 4.39 -4.77
CA LYS A 60 -0.64 5.45 -5.80
C LYS A 60 -2.04 5.93 -6.13
#